data_AF-A0A4Y6I6P5-F1
#
_entry.id   AF-A0A4Y6I6P5-F1
#
_cell.length_a   1.000
_cell.length_b   1.000
_cell.length_c   1.000
_cell.angle_alpha   90.00
_cell.angle_beta   90.00
_cell.angle_gamma   90.00
#
_symmetry.space_group_name_H-M   'P 1'
#
loop_
_entity.id
_entity.type
_entity.pdbx_description
1 polymer ?
#
loop_
_entity_poly.entity_id
_entity_poly.type
_entity_poly.pdbx_seq_one_letter_code
_entity_poly.pdbx_strand_id
1 'polypeptide(L)'
;MDSTSIIMWIIFGVIILGFTAWILYQWLKDKRNQKKAKQVAFQLSQEAAVHVYDLTIMINELVELNKVTLSEFVPSIGQYKMSEINNAARVCLNEMLKSGDYREYLHENKKYAEFVSNLRALKDCNANIWDTKASQVLTFFKNHLEASKKDLEQYAATTVDNLFKDPESLKNIIKEKYEKALNEQQN
;
A
#
# COMPACT_ATOMS: atom_id res chain seq x y z
N MET A 1 -19.30 34.68 61.09
CA MET A 1 -18.66 34.49 59.77
C MET A 1 -18.84 35.79 59.02
N ASP A 2 -17.74 36.49 58.76
CA ASP A 2 -17.79 37.79 58.09
C ASP A 2 -18.30 37.60 56.66
N SER A 3 -19.17 38.50 56.21
CA SER A 3 -19.77 38.46 54.86
C SER A 3 -18.70 38.35 53.76
N THR A 4 -17.53 38.92 54.00
CA THR A 4 -16.34 38.84 53.14
C THR A 4 -15.82 37.40 52.97
N SER A 5 -15.82 36.59 54.05
CA SER A 5 -15.41 35.19 53.99
C SER A 5 -16.38 34.36 53.16
N ILE A 6 -17.69 34.63 53.27
CA ILE A 6 -18.73 33.92 52.50
C ILE A 6 -18.58 34.21 50.99
N ILE A 7 -18.36 35.48 50.62
CA ILE A 7 -18.16 35.89 49.22
C ILE A 7 -16.92 35.20 48.61
N MET A 8 -15.82 35.09 49.37
CA MET A 8 -14.59 34.44 48.90
C MET A 8 -14.79 32.95 48.57
N TRP A 9 -15.52 32.22 49.41
CA TRP A 9 -15.84 30.80 49.18
C TRP A 9 -16.74 30.60 47.96
N ILE A 10 -17.66 31.52 47.69
CA ILE A 10 -18.52 31.49 46.49
C ILE A 10 -17.67 31.63 45.22
N ILE A 11 -16.75 32.60 45.18
CA ILE A 11 -15.85 32.81 44.04
C ILE A 11 -14.98 31.56 43.80
N PHE A 12 -14.45 30.97 44.86
CA PHE A 12 -13.65 29.76 44.77
C PHE A 12 -14.45 28.57 44.23
N GLY A 13 -15.71 28.42 44.68
CA GLY A 13 -16.63 27.41 44.16
C GLY A 13 -16.91 27.55 42.67
N VAL A 14 -17.11 28.78 42.18
CA VAL A 14 -17.33 29.05 40.75
C VAL A 14 -16.09 28.71 39.92
N ILE A 15 -14.89 29.03 40.40
CA ILE A 15 -13.63 28.72 39.72
C ILE A 15 -13.43 27.19 39.64
N ILE A 16 -13.65 26.46 40.74
CA ILE A 16 -13.56 24.99 40.76
C ILE A 16 -14.60 24.37 39.84
N LEU A 17 -15.82 24.88 39.83
CA LEU A 17 -16.89 24.36 38.98
C LEU A 17 -16.57 24.60 37.50
N GLY A 18 -16.03 25.77 37.15
CA GLY A 18 -15.52 26.05 35.80
C GLY A 18 -14.38 25.11 35.40
N PHE A 19 -13.43 24.85 36.30
CA PHE A 19 -12.30 23.97 36.04
C PHE A 19 -12.72 22.50 35.86
N THR A 20 -13.62 22.00 36.72
CA THR A 20 -14.15 20.64 36.61
C THR A 20 -15.00 20.45 35.34
N ALA A 21 -15.81 21.43 34.97
CA ALA A 21 -16.55 21.43 33.70
C ALA A 21 -15.61 21.39 32.49
N TRP A 22 -14.51 22.16 32.50
CA TRP A 22 -13.52 22.17 31.43
C TRP A 22 -12.80 20.82 31.27
N ILE A 23 -12.41 20.18 32.39
CA ILE A 23 -11.79 18.84 32.37
C ILE A 23 -12.76 17.81 31.78
N LEU A 24 -14.02 17.79 32.22
CA LEU A 24 -15.04 16.87 31.71
C LEU A 24 -15.27 17.06 30.20
N TYR A 25 -15.31 18.32 29.75
CA TYR A 25 -15.43 18.65 28.32
C TYR A 25 -14.25 18.11 27.50
N GLN A 26 -13.01 18.34 27.95
CA GLN A 26 -11.82 17.84 27.25
C GLN A 26 -11.79 16.32 27.19
N TRP A 27 -12.14 15.63 28.28
CA TRP A 27 -12.17 14.17 28.31
C TRP A 27 -13.19 13.57 27.32
N LEU A 28 -14.39 14.17 27.22
CA LEU A 28 -15.40 13.76 26.26
C LEU A 28 -14.97 14.03 24.80
N LYS A 29 -14.35 15.20 24.56
CA LYS A 29 -13.81 15.57 23.25
C LYS A 29 -12.70 14.62 22.81
N ASP A 30 -11.78 14.29 23.71
CA ASP A 30 -10.68 13.36 23.44
C ASP A 30 -11.20 11.96 23.13
N LYS A 31 -12.18 11.45 23.87
CA LYS A 31 -12.81 10.16 23.54
C LYS A 31 -13.43 10.15 22.15
N ARG A 32 -14.10 11.24 21.73
CA ARG A 32 -14.69 11.34 20.39
C ARG A 32 -13.61 11.42 19.32
N ASN A 33 -12.56 12.20 19.55
CA ASN A 33 -11.44 12.33 18.63
C ASN A 33 -10.67 11.01 18.47
N GLN A 34 -10.45 10.28 19.56
CA GLN A 34 -9.83 8.96 19.52
C GLN A 34 -10.66 7.95 18.71
N LYS A 35 -11.99 7.95 18.86
CA LYS A 35 -12.87 7.08 18.05
C LYS A 35 -12.79 7.41 16.57
N LYS A 36 -12.83 8.70 16.20
CA LYS A 36 -12.68 9.14 14.81
C LYS A 36 -11.32 8.78 14.24
N ALA A 37 -10.24 9.03 14.99
CA ALA A 37 -8.88 8.68 14.59
C ALA A 37 -8.72 7.18 14.36
N LYS A 38 -9.33 6.34 15.21
CA LYS A 38 -9.34 4.88 15.02
C LYS A 38 -10.09 4.46 13.77
N GLN A 39 -11.22 5.09 13.46
CA GLN A 39 -11.98 4.80 12.23
C GLN A 39 -11.20 5.18 10.98
N VAL A 40 -10.58 6.36 10.96
CA VAL A 40 -9.73 6.80 9.83
C VAL A 40 -8.53 5.88 9.67
N ALA A 41 -7.85 5.52 10.76
CA ALA A 41 -6.73 4.59 10.71
C ALA A 41 -7.15 3.19 10.20
N PHE A 42 -8.35 2.74 10.56
CA PHE A 42 -8.90 1.48 10.07
C PHE A 42 -9.18 1.53 8.56
N GLN A 43 -9.81 2.60 8.06
CA GLN A 43 -10.06 2.81 6.63
C GLN A 43 -8.74 2.85 5.84
N LEU A 44 -7.76 3.63 6.31
CA LEU A 44 -6.44 3.71 5.70
C LEU A 44 -5.74 2.33 5.66
N SER A 45 -5.89 1.54 6.72
CA SER A 45 -5.31 0.18 6.79
C SER A 45 -5.97 -0.79 5.83
N GLN A 46 -7.29 -0.65 5.63
CA GLN A 46 -8.07 -1.44 4.69
C GLN A 46 -7.69 -1.10 3.24
N GLU A 47 -7.63 0.19 2.89
CA GLU A 47 -7.21 0.65 1.56
C GLU A 47 -5.77 0.20 1.26
N ALA A 48 -4.86 0.36 2.23
CA ALA A 48 -3.50 -0.13 2.09
C ALA A 48 -3.43 -1.65 1.85
N ALA A 49 -4.26 -2.45 2.52
CA ALA A 49 -4.31 -3.89 2.33
C ALA A 49 -4.81 -4.27 0.93
N VAL A 50 -5.84 -3.58 0.41
CA VAL A 50 -6.33 -3.75 -0.98
C VAL A 50 -5.20 -3.45 -1.96
N HIS A 51 -4.53 -2.32 -1.81
CA HIS A 51 -3.47 -1.91 -2.72
C HIS A 51 -2.26 -2.84 -2.68
N VAL A 52 -1.89 -3.35 -1.51
CA VAL A 52 -0.80 -4.34 -1.37
C VAL A 52 -1.15 -5.64 -2.09
N TYR A 53 -2.40 -6.10 -1.95
CA TYR A 53 -2.88 -7.29 -2.64
C TYR A 53 -2.86 -7.11 -4.16
N ASP A 54 -3.43 -6.00 -4.66
CA ASP A 54 -3.45 -5.65 -6.08
C ASP A 54 -2.03 -5.59 -6.67
N LEU A 55 -1.12 -4.89 -5.99
CA LEU A 55 0.29 -4.80 -6.37
C LEU A 55 0.96 -6.17 -6.37
N THR A 56 0.67 -7.02 -5.39
CA THR A 56 1.25 -8.37 -5.32
C THR A 56 0.82 -9.22 -6.51
N ILE A 57 -0.45 -9.15 -6.93
CA ILE A 57 -0.92 -9.83 -8.15
C ILE A 57 -0.18 -9.31 -9.36
N MET A 58 -0.16 -7.99 -9.55
CA MET A 58 0.46 -7.38 -10.73
C MET A 58 1.97 -7.67 -10.80
N ILE A 59 2.68 -7.70 -9.68
CA ILE A 59 4.11 -8.03 -9.63
C ILE A 59 4.33 -9.49 -10.00
N ASN A 60 3.56 -10.43 -9.44
CA ASN A 60 3.70 -11.85 -9.76
C ASN A 60 3.42 -12.11 -11.25
N GLU A 61 2.40 -11.48 -11.83
CA GLU A 61 2.10 -11.57 -13.25
C GLU A 61 3.22 -10.96 -14.11
N LEU A 62 3.74 -9.79 -13.74
CA LEU A 62 4.87 -9.16 -14.44
C LEU A 62 6.10 -10.07 -14.46
N VAL A 63 6.39 -10.74 -13.35
CA VAL A 63 7.50 -11.71 -13.26
C VAL A 63 7.28 -12.87 -14.22
N GLU A 64 6.07 -13.42 -14.28
CA GLU A 64 5.75 -14.53 -15.18
C GLU A 64 5.82 -14.11 -16.66
N LEU A 65 5.23 -12.97 -17.01
CA LEU A 65 5.30 -12.40 -18.36
C LEU A 65 6.75 -12.21 -18.80
N ASN A 66 7.56 -11.58 -17.95
CA ASN A 66 8.98 -11.36 -18.24
C ASN A 66 9.74 -12.69 -18.41
N LYS A 67 9.44 -13.70 -17.59
CA LYS A 67 10.04 -15.03 -17.71
C LYS A 67 9.68 -15.72 -19.03
N VAL A 68 8.42 -15.64 -19.45
CA VAL A 68 7.96 -16.16 -20.74
C VAL A 68 8.68 -15.42 -21.88
N THR A 69 8.70 -14.08 -21.87
CA THR A 69 9.38 -13.30 -22.92
C THR A 69 10.88 -13.59 -22.98
N LEU A 70 11.53 -13.79 -21.83
CA LEU A 70 12.95 -14.16 -21.76
C LEU A 70 13.20 -15.57 -22.28
N SER A 71 12.28 -16.52 -22.08
CA SER A 71 12.42 -17.88 -22.61
C SER A 71 12.31 -17.95 -24.13
N GLU A 72 11.57 -17.00 -24.73
CA GLU A 72 11.40 -16.84 -26.17
C GLU A 72 12.49 -15.96 -26.80
N PHE A 73 13.38 -15.37 -25.98
CA PHE A 73 14.45 -14.51 -26.47
C PHE A 73 15.49 -15.31 -27.27
N VAL A 74 15.64 -14.96 -28.55
CA VAL A 74 16.67 -15.49 -29.44
C VAL A 74 17.58 -14.35 -29.89
N PRO A 75 18.91 -14.42 -29.65
CA PRO A 75 19.83 -13.39 -30.11
C PRO A 75 19.75 -13.15 -31.63
N SER A 76 19.72 -11.88 -32.04
CA SER A 76 19.76 -11.43 -33.45
C SER A 76 18.58 -11.82 -34.36
N ILE A 77 17.65 -12.65 -33.89
CA ILE A 77 16.48 -13.13 -34.66
C ILE A 77 15.17 -12.86 -33.90
N GLY A 78 15.23 -12.85 -32.56
CA GLY A 78 14.06 -12.68 -31.70
C GLY A 78 13.35 -11.35 -31.92
N GLN A 79 12.03 -11.35 -31.62
CA GLN A 79 11.15 -10.20 -31.78
C GLN A 79 11.57 -9.00 -30.91
N TYR A 80 12.17 -9.26 -29.75
CA TYR A 80 12.57 -8.23 -28.79
C TYR A 80 14.04 -8.38 -28.40
N LYS A 81 14.72 -7.24 -28.21
CA LYS A 81 16.07 -7.21 -27.65
C LYS A 81 16.04 -7.36 -26.14
N MET A 82 17.13 -7.89 -25.58
CA MET A 82 17.28 -8.03 -24.13
C MET A 82 17.10 -6.72 -23.36
N SER A 83 17.55 -5.60 -23.95
CA SER A 83 17.38 -4.26 -23.37
C SER A 83 15.92 -3.83 -23.31
N GLU A 84 15.12 -4.21 -24.32
CA GLU A 84 13.70 -3.86 -24.43
C GLU A 84 12.90 -4.61 -23.37
N ILE A 85 13.16 -5.91 -23.19
CA ILE A 85 12.56 -6.75 -22.15
C ILE A 85 12.85 -6.18 -20.74
N ASN A 86 14.13 -5.91 -20.46
CA ASN A 86 14.52 -5.31 -19.18
C ASN A 86 13.88 -3.93 -18.96
N ASN A 87 13.76 -3.12 -20.00
CA ASN A 87 13.18 -1.78 -19.87
C ASN A 87 11.66 -1.85 -19.68
N ALA A 88 10.96 -2.75 -20.38
CA ALA A 88 9.52 -2.94 -20.21
C ALA A 88 9.16 -3.29 -18.75
N ALA A 89 9.86 -4.27 -18.17
CA ALA A 89 9.72 -4.61 -16.76
C ALA A 89 10.00 -3.42 -15.84
N ARG A 90 11.05 -2.64 -16.12
CA ARG A 90 11.43 -1.46 -15.34
C ARG A 90 10.39 -0.34 -15.44
N VAL A 91 9.78 -0.12 -16.61
CA VAL A 91 8.70 0.86 -16.83
C VAL A 91 7.49 0.48 -15.97
N CYS A 92 7.05 -0.78 -16.04
CA CYS A 92 5.94 -1.27 -15.23
C CYS A 92 6.18 -1.07 -13.72
N LEU A 93 7.36 -1.45 -13.21
CA LEU A 93 7.71 -1.28 -11.79
C LEU A 93 7.80 0.20 -11.39
N ASN A 94 8.32 1.06 -12.27
CA ASN A 94 8.38 2.50 -12.02
C ASN A 94 6.98 3.13 -11.96
N GLU A 95 6.04 2.71 -12.81
CA GLU A 95 4.66 3.18 -12.76
C GLU A 95 3.96 2.75 -11.47
N MET A 96 4.15 1.49 -11.04
CA MET A 96 3.61 1.01 -9.76
C MET A 96 4.08 1.87 -8.59
N LEU A 97 5.37 2.20 -8.55
CA LEU A 97 5.97 3.05 -7.51
C LEU A 97 5.61 4.54 -7.62
N LYS A 98 5.16 5.00 -8.78
CA LYS A 98 4.71 6.38 -9.00
C LYS A 98 3.21 6.54 -8.83
N SER A 99 2.46 5.45 -8.67
CA SER A 99 1.01 5.50 -8.46
C SER A 99 0.69 6.33 -7.20
N GLY A 100 -0.36 7.15 -7.28
CA GLY A 100 -0.82 7.97 -6.15
C GLY A 100 -1.07 7.10 -4.92
N ASP A 101 -1.75 5.98 -5.13
CA ASP A 101 -2.06 4.96 -4.13
C ASP A 101 -0.81 4.41 -3.42
N TYR A 102 0.27 4.14 -4.15
CA TYR A 102 1.53 3.70 -3.53
C TYR A 102 2.10 4.76 -2.59
N ARG A 103 2.05 6.03 -3.00
CA ARG A 103 2.59 7.13 -2.20
C ARG A 103 1.73 7.40 -0.96
N GLU A 104 0.42 7.34 -1.11
CA GLU A 104 -0.55 7.65 -0.06
C GLU A 104 -0.64 6.55 1.00
N TYR A 105 -0.63 5.27 0.60
CA TYR A 105 -0.93 4.16 1.50
C TYR A 105 0.28 3.31 1.92
N LEU A 106 1.33 3.23 1.09
CA LEU A 106 2.46 2.32 1.32
C LEU A 106 3.75 3.03 1.74
N HIS A 107 4.07 4.19 1.16
CA HIS A 107 5.41 4.80 1.31
C HIS A 107 5.81 5.10 2.76
N GLU A 108 4.87 5.65 3.54
CA GLU A 108 5.12 6.06 4.94
C GLU A 108 4.63 5.02 5.96
N ASN A 109 3.96 3.97 5.50
CA ASN A 109 3.37 2.97 6.37
C ASN A 109 4.42 1.92 6.78
N LYS A 110 4.85 1.99 8.05
CA LYS A 110 5.83 1.04 8.63
C LYS A 110 5.41 -0.42 8.51
N LYS A 111 4.10 -0.72 8.48
CA LYS A 111 3.57 -2.09 8.30
C LYS A 111 4.06 -2.69 6.98
N TYR A 112 4.19 -1.88 5.93
CA TYR A 112 4.52 -2.32 4.57
C TYR A 112 5.96 -1.96 4.17
N ALA A 113 6.82 -1.64 5.14
CA ALA A 113 8.21 -1.28 4.87
C ALA A 113 8.98 -2.40 4.17
N GLU A 114 8.76 -3.65 4.56
CA GLU A 114 9.37 -4.83 3.92
C GLU A 114 8.88 -4.99 2.48
N PHE A 115 7.58 -4.84 2.23
CA PHE A 115 6.98 -4.87 0.90
C PHE A 115 7.61 -3.80 -0.02
N VAL A 116 7.69 -2.56 0.48
CA VAL A 116 8.31 -1.43 -0.22
C VAL A 116 9.79 -1.70 -0.53
N SER A 117 10.53 -2.27 0.42
CA SER A 117 11.94 -2.61 0.26
C SER A 117 12.14 -3.67 -0.83
N ASN A 118 11.35 -4.73 -0.79
CA ASN A 118 11.39 -5.81 -1.79
C ASN A 118 11.00 -5.30 -3.19
N LEU A 119 10.01 -4.42 -3.30
CA LEU A 119 9.61 -3.82 -4.58
C LEU A 119 10.73 -2.95 -5.17
N ARG A 120 11.43 -2.17 -4.35
CA ARG A 120 12.59 -1.38 -4.79
C ARG A 120 13.74 -2.28 -5.22
N ALA A 121 14.03 -3.34 -4.46
CA ALA A 121 15.05 -4.32 -4.80
C ALA A 121 14.77 -5.00 -6.15
N LEU A 122 13.50 -5.33 -6.42
CA LEU A 122 13.08 -5.90 -7.71
C LEU A 122 13.31 -4.92 -8.87
N LYS A 123 12.95 -3.65 -8.68
CA LYS A 123 13.14 -2.56 -9.67
C LYS A 123 14.61 -2.27 -9.98
N ASP A 124 15.46 -2.33 -8.96
CA ASP A 124 16.89 -2.03 -9.11
C ASP A 124 17.68 -3.22 -9.68
N CYS A 125 17.09 -4.42 -9.67
CA CYS A 125 17.63 -5.60 -10.33
C CYS A 125 17.13 -5.71 -11.77
N ASN A 126 18.04 -5.99 -12.72
CA ASN A 126 17.64 -6.22 -14.10
C ASN A 126 16.78 -7.48 -14.22
N ALA A 127 15.73 -7.41 -15.02
CA ALA A 127 14.73 -8.45 -15.14
C ALA A 127 15.27 -9.76 -15.69
N ASN A 128 16.35 -9.70 -16.47
CA ASN A 128 17.05 -10.86 -17.00
C ASN A 128 17.76 -11.74 -15.97
N ILE A 129 18.02 -11.22 -14.77
CA ILE A 129 18.76 -11.93 -13.71
C ILE A 129 17.94 -12.06 -12.44
N TRP A 130 16.62 -11.82 -12.49
CA TRP A 130 15.75 -11.96 -11.31
C TRP A 130 15.80 -13.35 -10.69
N ASP A 131 15.79 -14.41 -11.51
CA ASP A 131 15.85 -15.79 -11.02
C ASP A 131 17.11 -16.11 -10.24
N THR A 132 18.22 -15.41 -10.50
CA THR A 132 19.51 -15.67 -9.85
C THR A 132 19.82 -14.68 -8.73
N LYS A 133 19.61 -13.39 -8.96
CA LYS A 133 19.98 -12.32 -8.01
C LYS A 133 18.84 -11.81 -7.15
N ALA A 134 17.59 -12.01 -7.56
CA ALA A 134 16.40 -11.54 -6.84
C ALA A 134 15.48 -12.70 -6.42
N SER A 135 15.98 -13.94 -6.37
CA SER A 135 15.18 -15.14 -6.06
C SER A 135 14.45 -15.05 -4.72
N GLN A 136 15.08 -14.45 -3.70
CA GLN A 136 14.45 -14.21 -2.39
C GLN A 136 13.30 -13.20 -2.48
N VAL A 137 13.45 -12.16 -3.31
CA VAL A 137 12.42 -11.15 -3.55
C VAL A 137 11.23 -11.75 -4.32
N LEU A 138 11.49 -12.59 -5.32
CA LEU A 138 10.44 -13.31 -6.04
C LEU A 138 9.67 -14.25 -5.11
N THR A 139 10.39 -14.99 -4.26
CA THR A 139 9.80 -15.88 -3.26
C THR A 139 8.95 -15.11 -2.26
N PHE A 140 9.40 -13.92 -1.85
CA PHE A 140 8.62 -13.02 -1.01
C PHE A 140 7.27 -12.70 -1.67
N PHE A 141 7.23 -12.18 -2.89
CA PHE A 141 5.96 -11.80 -3.54
C PHE A 141 5.03 -12.98 -3.81
N LYS A 142 5.59 -14.16 -4.13
CA LYS A 142 4.81 -15.38 -4.31
C LYS A 142 4.13 -15.81 -3.01
N ASN A 143 4.86 -15.79 -1.89
CA ASN A 143 4.33 -16.16 -0.58
C ASN A 143 3.42 -15.07 0.00
N HIS A 144 3.70 -13.80 -0.32
CA HIS A 144 2.94 -12.67 0.18
C HIS A 144 1.54 -12.57 -0.42
N LEU A 145 1.27 -13.24 -1.54
CA LEU A 145 -0.05 -13.26 -2.17
C LEU A 145 -1.12 -13.85 -1.23
N GLU A 146 -0.87 -15.04 -0.70
CA GLU A 146 -1.79 -15.71 0.24
C GLU A 146 -1.92 -14.94 1.56
N ALA A 147 -0.81 -14.38 2.06
CA ALA A 147 -0.82 -13.55 3.26
C ALA A 147 -1.65 -12.28 3.06
N SER A 148 -1.48 -11.59 1.92
CA SER A 148 -2.21 -10.37 1.57
C SER A 148 -3.70 -10.65 1.38
N LYS A 149 -4.04 -11.79 0.76
CA LYS A 149 -5.42 -12.25 0.62
C LYS A 149 -6.09 -12.47 1.98
N LYS A 150 -5.41 -13.15 2.89
CA LYS A 150 -5.91 -13.38 4.26
C LYS A 150 -6.06 -12.08 5.05
N ASP A 151 -5.09 -11.18 4.96
CA ASP A 151 -5.17 -9.84 5.56
C ASP A 151 -6.39 -9.09 5.01
N LEU A 152 -6.64 -9.19 3.70
CA LEU A 152 -7.76 -8.56 3.02
C LEU A 152 -9.12 -9.16 3.44
N GLU A 153 -9.22 -10.49 3.56
CA GLU A 153 -10.43 -11.19 4.01
C GLU A 153 -10.88 -10.76 5.42
N GLN A 154 -9.94 -10.42 6.30
CA GLN A 154 -10.25 -9.87 7.63
C GLN A 154 -11.01 -8.53 7.54
N TYR A 155 -10.76 -7.74 6.50
CA TYR A 155 -11.47 -6.49 6.24
C TYR A 155 -12.75 -6.69 5.42
N ALA A 156 -12.77 -7.66 4.50
CA ALA A 156 -13.91 -8.00 3.65
C ALA A 156 -15.15 -8.39 4.46
N ALA A 157 -14.97 -9.14 5.55
CA ALA A 157 -16.04 -9.51 6.48
C ALA A 157 -16.76 -8.32 7.13
N THR A 158 -16.20 -7.11 7.00
CA THR A 158 -16.63 -5.90 7.73
C THR A 158 -17.18 -4.80 6.82
N THR A 159 -17.59 -5.09 5.57
CA THR A 159 -18.22 -4.18 4.57
C THR A 159 -17.27 -3.72 3.46
N VAL A 160 -16.88 -4.58 2.52
CA VAL A 160 -16.47 -4.12 1.18
C VAL A 160 -16.62 -5.24 0.16
N ASP A 161 -17.62 -5.18 -0.72
CA ASP A 161 -17.66 -5.98 -1.96
C ASP A 161 -17.14 -5.17 -3.17
N ASN A 162 -16.99 -3.85 -3.03
CA ASN A 162 -16.78 -2.92 -4.16
C ASN A 162 -15.33 -2.42 -4.36
N LEU A 163 -14.36 -2.79 -3.50
CA LEU A 163 -12.94 -2.42 -3.69
C LEU A 163 -12.13 -3.52 -4.39
N PHE A 164 -12.72 -4.71 -4.59
CA PHE A 164 -12.01 -5.79 -5.25
C PHE A 164 -11.97 -5.56 -6.74
N LYS A 165 -10.76 -5.34 -7.27
CA LYS A 165 -10.53 -5.57 -8.69
C LYS A 165 -10.44 -7.07 -8.89
N ASP A 166 -11.14 -7.55 -9.91
CA ASP A 166 -11.06 -8.95 -10.30
C ASP A 166 -9.60 -9.31 -10.60
N PRO A 167 -9.05 -10.41 -10.05
CA PRO A 167 -7.64 -10.78 -10.25
C PRO A 167 -7.24 -10.88 -11.73
N GLU A 168 -8.16 -11.32 -12.60
CA GLU A 168 -7.90 -11.42 -14.03
C GLU A 168 -7.83 -10.01 -14.67
N SER A 169 -8.69 -9.09 -14.24
CA SER A 169 -8.60 -7.69 -14.68
C SER A 169 -7.24 -7.05 -14.35
N LEU A 170 -6.69 -7.33 -13.16
CA LEU A 170 -5.38 -6.82 -12.75
C LEU A 170 -4.24 -7.39 -13.59
N LYS A 171 -4.31 -8.69 -13.89
CA LYS A 171 -3.36 -9.36 -14.79
C LYS A 171 -3.41 -8.78 -16.20
N ASN A 172 -4.61 -8.54 -16.72
CA ASN A 172 -4.77 -7.94 -18.04
C ASN A 172 -4.21 -6.51 -18.08
N ILE A 173 -4.46 -5.70 -17.05
CA ILE A 173 -3.89 -4.34 -16.96
C ILE A 173 -2.36 -4.37 -17.03
N ILE A 174 -1.71 -5.26 -16.29
CA ILE A 174 -0.24 -5.32 -16.31
C ILE A 174 0.29 -5.91 -17.61
N LYS A 175 -0.41 -6.88 -18.19
CA LYS A 175 -0.08 -7.46 -19.50
C LYS A 175 -0.13 -6.40 -20.60
N GLU A 176 -1.22 -5.66 -20.71
CA GLU A 176 -1.38 -4.57 -21.69
C GLU A 176 -0.27 -3.52 -21.53
N LYS A 177 0.04 -3.14 -20.29
CA LYS A 177 1.13 -2.19 -20.00
C LYS A 177 2.49 -2.73 -20.41
N TYR A 178 2.76 -3.99 -20.12
CA TYR A 178 4.02 -4.63 -20.44
C TYR A 178 4.20 -4.76 -21.97
N GLU A 179 3.17 -5.21 -22.68
CA GLU A 179 3.16 -5.28 -24.15
C GLU A 179 3.32 -3.90 -24.80
N LYS A 180 2.62 -2.89 -24.28
CA LYS A 180 2.77 -1.50 -24.74
C LYS A 180 4.21 -1.02 -24.52
N ALA A 181 4.79 -1.28 -23.35
CA ALA A 181 6.16 -0.89 -23.05
C ALA A 181 7.19 -1.63 -23.92
N LEU A 182 6.92 -2.87 -24.35
CA LEU A 182 7.76 -3.57 -25.33
C LEU A 182 7.68 -2.91 -26.71
N ASN A 183 6.48 -2.62 -27.19
CA ASN A 183 6.26 -2.05 -28.53
C ASN A 183 6.78 -0.61 -28.66
N GLU A 184 6.67 0.21 -27.62
CA GLU A 184 7.20 1.58 -27.61
C GLU A 184 8.73 1.64 -27.71
N GLN A 185 9.44 0.55 -27.38
CA GLN A 185 10.89 0.49 -27.44
C GLN A 185 11.43 0.02 -28.80
N GLN A 186 10.54 -0.43 -29.71
CA GLN A 186 10.90 -0.83 -31.07
C GLN A 186 10.96 0.35 -32.06
N ASN A 187 10.32 1.47 -31.71
CA ASN A 187 10.32 2.73 -32.48
C ASN A 187 11.48 3.63 -32.12
#